data_AF-A0A5K7ZBB1-F1
#
_entry.id   AF-A0A5K7ZBB1-F1
#
_cell.length_a   1.000
_cell.length_b   1.000
_cell.length_c   1.000
_cell.angle_alpha   90.00
_cell.angle_beta   90.00
_cell.angle_gamma   90.00
#
_symmetry.space_group_name_H-M   'P 1'
#
loop_
_entity.id
_entity.type
_entity.pdbx_description
1 polymer ?
#
loop_
_entity_poly.entity_id
_entity_poly.type
_entity_poly.pdbx_seq_one_letter_code
_entity_poly.pdbx_strand_id
1 'polypeptide(L)'
;MTKRKGKPVSFDAMVKFFMHNYNIPTKRDIDNINLRLDRLEKLIRTLPTGNRRTASRNAGKAPQNATERVLEIITNSRDGIGIAQIREQTGYDDKKLRNIIFRLNKTEKITRIDRGRYKAAE
;
A
#
# COMPACT_ATOMS: atom_id res chain seq x y z
N MET A 1 56.06 43.19 12.34
CA MET A 1 54.82 42.44 12.02
C MET A 1 53.78 42.73 13.09
N THR A 2 52.76 43.54 12.78
CA THR A 2 51.69 43.89 13.74
C THR A 2 50.71 42.72 13.86
N LYS A 3 50.73 42.03 15.01
CA LYS A 3 49.78 40.94 15.31
C LYS A 3 48.38 41.54 15.40
N ARG A 4 47.53 41.28 14.40
CA ARG A 4 46.11 41.63 14.41
C ARG A 4 45.44 40.85 15.56
N LYS A 5 45.14 41.52 16.68
CA LYS A 5 44.32 40.95 17.75
C LYS A 5 42.97 40.58 17.13
N GLY A 6 42.68 39.28 17.05
CA GLY A 6 41.40 38.77 16.55
C GLY A 6 40.25 39.38 17.36
N LYS A 7 39.18 39.77 16.67
CA LYS A 7 37.97 40.29 17.32
C LYS A 7 37.44 39.23 18.30
N PRO A 8 37.05 39.59 19.54
CA PRO A 8 36.49 38.62 20.47
C PRO A 8 35.24 38.00 19.85
N VAL A 9 35.05 36.69 20.05
CA VAL A 9 33.88 35.95 19.54
C VAL A 9 32.62 36.65 20.06
N SER A 10 31.81 37.18 19.14
CA SER A 10 30.61 37.93 19.48
C SER A 10 29.61 37.04 20.23
N PHE A 11 28.91 37.59 21.21
CA PHE A 11 27.87 36.88 21.98
C PHE A 11 26.83 36.19 21.07
N ASP A 12 26.41 36.85 19.99
CA ASP A 12 25.51 36.28 18.97
C ASP A 12 26.07 35.00 18.31
N ALA A 13 27.39 34.92 18.12
CA ALA A 13 28.04 33.72 17.60
C ALA A 13 28.04 32.58 18.63
N MET A 14 28.19 32.90 19.92
CA MET A 14 28.10 31.93 21.01
C MET A 14 26.68 31.39 21.17
N VAL A 15 25.67 32.26 21.07
CA VAL A 15 24.25 31.88 21.09
C VAL A 15 23.90 31.00 19.89
N LYS A 16 24.34 31.36 18.68
CA LYS A 16 24.15 30.52 17.48
C LYS A 16 24.84 29.16 17.61
N PHE A 17 26.05 29.12 18.15
CA PHE A 17 26.77 27.87 18.39
C PHE A 17 26.05 27.00 19.42
N PHE A 18 25.52 27.60 20.49
CA PHE A 18 24.70 26.90 21.47
C PHE A 18 23.44 26.31 20.83
N MET A 19 22.69 27.10 20.05
CA MET A 19 21.49 26.60 19.36
C MET A 19 21.82 25.43 18.43
N HIS A 20 22.95 25.48 17.72
CA HIS A 20 23.40 24.39 16.85
C HIS A 20 23.82 23.14 17.65
N ASN A 21 24.60 23.30 18.73
CA ASN A 21 25.11 22.18 19.51
C ASN A 21 24.02 21.43 20.28
N TYR A 22 22.95 22.13 20.69
CA TYR A 22 21.81 21.53 21.38
C TYR A 22 20.64 21.16 20.44
N ASN A 23 20.84 21.22 19.12
CA ASN A 23 19.80 20.97 18.11
C ASN A 23 18.52 21.78 18.36
N ILE A 24 18.64 22.99 18.89
CA ILE A 24 17.49 23.86 19.18
C ILE A 24 17.06 24.49 17.85
N PRO A 25 15.86 24.16 17.35
CA PRO A 25 15.39 24.70 16.08
C PRO A 25 15.23 26.21 16.18
N THR A 26 15.76 26.93 15.20
CA THR A 26 15.55 28.37 15.09
C THR A 26 14.18 28.65 14.48
N LYS A 27 13.68 29.89 14.61
CA LYS A 27 12.46 30.33 13.94
C LYS A 27 12.45 30.03 12.43
N ARG A 28 13.61 30.19 11.78
CA ARG A 28 13.77 29.92 10.34
C ARG A 28 13.58 28.43 10.01
N ASP A 29 14.01 27.54 10.88
CA ASP A 29 13.86 26.10 10.67
C ASP A 29 12.38 25.69 10.76
N ILE A 30 11.63 26.30 11.67
CA ILE A 30 10.18 26.12 11.80
C ILE A 30 9.46 26.66 10.56
N ASP A 31 9.82 27.86 10.10
CA ASP A 31 9.25 28.45 8.89
C ASP A 31 9.51 27.57 7.65
N ASN A 32 10.71 27.00 7.53
CA ASN A 32 11.06 26.05 6.47
C ASN A 32 10.24 24.75 6.53
N ILE A 33 9.95 24.25 7.74
CA ILE A 33 9.09 23.07 7.92
C ILE A 33 7.67 23.39 7.46
N ASN A 34 7.11 24.53 7.87
CA ASN A 34 5.77 24.96 7.46
C ASN A 34 5.67 25.10 5.94
N LEU A 35 6.65 25.73 5.29
CA LEU A 35 6.68 25.85 3.82
C LEU A 35 6.72 24.49 3.11
N ARG A 36 7.46 23.52 3.66
CA ARG A 36 7.50 22.16 3.12
C ARG A 36 6.17 21.44 3.31
N LEU A 37 5.53 21.62 4.47
CA LEU A 37 4.20 21.07 4.76
C LEU A 37 3.15 21.64 3.80
N ASP A 38 3.14 22.96 3.56
CA ASP A 38 2.23 23.60 2.61
C ASP A 38 2.40 23.06 1.20
N ARG A 39 3.66 22.81 0.77
CA ARG A 39 3.93 22.21 -0.54
C ARG A 39 3.38 20.78 -0.60
N LEU A 40 3.59 19.99 0.44
CA LEU A 40 3.05 18.62 0.52
C LEU A 40 1.52 18.63 0.50
N GLU A 41 0.89 19.55 1.23
CA GLU A 41 -0.56 19.72 1.23
C GLU A 41 -1.08 20.05 -0.17
N LYS A 42 -0.45 21.00 -0.85
CA LYS A 42 -0.79 21.35 -2.24
C LYS A 42 -0.65 20.14 -3.16
N LEU A 43 0.45 19.39 -3.07
CA LEU A 43 0.65 18.18 -3.87
C LEU A 43 -0.44 17.14 -3.60
N ILE A 44 -0.78 16.89 -2.34
CA ILE A 44 -1.85 15.96 -1.94
C ILE A 44 -3.21 16.42 -2.45
N ARG A 45 -3.50 17.73 -2.44
CA ARG A 45 -4.75 18.29 -2.98
C ARG A 45 -4.81 18.24 -4.51
N THR A 46 -3.68 18.45 -5.19
CA THR A 46 -3.59 18.42 -6.66
C THR A 46 -3.47 17.01 -7.24
N LEU A 47 -3.03 16.04 -6.43
CA LEU A 47 -3.05 14.63 -6.81
C LEU A 47 -4.52 14.25 -7.04
N PRO A 48 -4.90 13.82 -8.26
CA PRO A 48 -6.23 13.27 -8.47
C PRO A 48 -6.39 12.13 -7.47
N THR A 49 -7.50 12.11 -6.75
CA THR A 49 -7.90 10.98 -5.91
C THR A 49 -8.21 9.77 -6.80
N GLY A 50 -7.16 9.12 -7.30
CA GLY A 50 -7.19 7.94 -8.15
C GLY A 50 -5.77 7.40 -8.20
N ASN A 51 -5.40 6.38 -7.43
CA ASN A 51 -5.95 5.04 -7.54
C ASN A 51 -5.79 4.28 -6.22
N ARG A 52 -6.23 4.85 -5.08
CA ARG A 52 -6.66 3.97 -4.00
C ARG A 52 -7.87 3.25 -4.55
N ARG A 53 -7.68 1.97 -4.89
CA ARG A 53 -8.74 1.04 -5.25
C ARG A 53 -9.70 0.92 -4.05
N THR A 54 -10.48 1.96 -3.81
CA THR A 54 -11.77 1.82 -3.18
C THR A 54 -12.55 0.97 -4.15
N ALA A 55 -12.99 -0.18 -3.66
CA ALA A 55 -13.94 -1.02 -4.36
C ALA A 55 -15.17 -0.17 -4.68
N SER A 56 -15.19 0.43 -5.87
CA SER A 56 -16.39 0.99 -6.45
C SER A 56 -17.29 -0.19 -6.75
N ARG A 57 -18.21 -0.44 -5.81
CA ARG A 57 -19.40 -1.24 -6.08
C ARG A 57 -20.12 -0.50 -7.21
N ASN A 58 -20.16 -1.15 -8.37
CA ASN A 58 -20.96 -0.77 -9.54
C ASN A 58 -20.29 0.22 -10.51
N ALA A 59 -19.33 -0.27 -11.29
CA ALA A 59 -19.12 0.20 -12.66
C ALA A 59 -18.58 -0.95 -13.53
N GLY A 60 -19.42 -1.38 -14.48
CA GLY A 60 -19.11 -2.20 -15.66
C GLY A 60 -17.91 -3.14 -15.63
N LYS A 61 -18.18 -4.42 -15.36
CA LYS A 61 -17.44 -5.62 -15.83
C LYS A 61 -15.95 -5.36 -16.18
N ALA A 62 -15.18 -4.95 -15.17
CA ALA A 62 -13.72 -4.97 -15.22
C ALA A 62 -13.25 -6.42 -15.46
N PRO A 63 -12.06 -6.64 -16.07
CA PRO A 63 -11.57 -7.97 -16.37
C PRO A 63 -11.61 -8.80 -15.10
N GLN A 64 -12.45 -9.85 -15.11
CA GLN A 64 -12.74 -10.66 -13.92
C GLN A 64 -11.42 -10.99 -13.24
N ASN A 65 -11.26 -10.49 -12.02
CA ASN A 65 -10.07 -10.74 -11.24
C ASN A 65 -9.89 -12.26 -11.21
N ALA A 66 -8.69 -12.79 -11.45
CA ALA A 66 -8.49 -14.24 -11.57
C ALA A 66 -9.09 -15.02 -10.39
N THR A 67 -9.09 -14.39 -9.20
CA THR A 67 -9.76 -14.89 -7.99
C THR A 67 -11.29 -14.93 -8.10
N GLU A 68 -11.91 -13.88 -8.64
CA GLU A 68 -13.37 -13.79 -8.84
C GLU A 68 -13.83 -14.79 -9.89
N ARG A 69 -13.07 -14.98 -10.97
CA ARG A 69 -13.39 -15.98 -11.99
C ARG A 69 -13.38 -17.40 -11.44
N VAL A 70 -12.37 -17.75 -10.64
CA VAL A 70 -12.30 -19.06 -9.98
C VAL A 70 -13.43 -19.21 -8.96
N LEU A 71 -13.75 -18.16 -8.19
CA LEU A 71 -14.86 -18.19 -7.24
C LEU A 71 -16.19 -18.43 -7.96
N GLU A 72 -16.45 -17.73 -9.08
CA GLU A 72 -17.66 -17.87 -9.89
C GLU A 72 -17.83 -19.31 -10.41
N ILE A 73 -16.76 -19.93 -10.88
CA ILE A 73 -16.76 -21.33 -11.32
C ILE A 73 -17.11 -22.27 -10.17
N ILE A 74 -16.54 -22.04 -8.97
CA ILE A 74 -16.81 -22.85 -7.79
C ILE A 74 -18.26 -22.65 -7.32
N THR A 75 -18.80 -21.43 -7.35
CA THR A 75 -20.19 -21.14 -6.96
C THR A 75 -21.21 -21.69 -7.94
N ASN A 76 -20.88 -21.71 -9.24
CA ASN A 76 -21.75 -22.30 -10.27
C ASN A 76 -21.81 -23.83 -10.18
N SER A 77 -20.88 -24.47 -9.46
CA SER A 77 -20.80 -25.92 -9.31
C SER A 77 -21.42 -26.36 -7.98
N ARG A 78 -22.67 -26.85 -8.00
CA ARG A 78 -23.41 -27.24 -6.78
C ARG A 78 -22.79 -28.42 -6.02
N ASP A 79 -22.17 -29.36 -6.74
CA ASP A 79 -21.60 -30.60 -6.18
C ASP A 79 -20.12 -30.49 -5.80
N GLY A 80 -19.56 -29.27 -5.88
CA GLY A 80 -18.13 -29.03 -5.76
C GLY A 80 -17.36 -29.35 -7.04
N ILE A 81 -16.20 -28.72 -7.18
CA ILE A 81 -15.38 -28.78 -8.39
C ILE A 81 -13.94 -29.17 -8.06
N GLY A 82 -13.34 -29.97 -8.94
CA GLY A 82 -11.95 -30.40 -8.85
C GLY A 82 -10.96 -29.37 -9.39
N ILE A 83 -9.72 -29.38 -8.90
CA ILE A 83 -8.63 -28.50 -9.40
C ILE A 83 -8.43 -28.67 -10.92
N ALA A 84 -8.48 -29.90 -11.43
CA ALA A 84 -8.32 -30.19 -12.85
C ALA A 84 -9.39 -29.51 -13.72
N GLN A 85 -10.64 -29.51 -13.26
CA GLN A 85 -11.77 -28.88 -13.95
C GLN A 85 -11.65 -27.34 -13.93
N ILE A 86 -11.27 -26.77 -12.78
CA ILE A 86 -11.00 -25.32 -12.69
C ILE A 86 -9.87 -24.93 -13.66
N ARG A 87 -8.83 -25.76 -13.76
CA ARG A 87 -7.71 -25.52 -14.68
C ARG A 87 -8.14 -25.53 -16.13
N GLU A 88 -8.93 -26.52 -16.54
CA GLU A 88 -9.44 -26.63 -17.91
C GLU A 88 -10.29 -25.41 -18.30
N GLN A 89 -11.12 -24.91 -17.38
CA GLN A 89 -11.99 -23.75 -17.64
C GLN A 89 -11.25 -22.40 -17.59
N THR A 90 -10.17 -22.28 -16.81
CA THR A 90 -9.46 -21.00 -16.61
C THR A 90 -8.15 -20.88 -17.37
N GLY A 91 -7.51 -21.99 -17.74
CA GLY A 91 -6.17 -22.00 -18.33
C GLY A 91 -5.07 -21.51 -17.38
N TYR A 92 -5.32 -21.45 -16.07
CA TYR A 92 -4.35 -20.97 -15.09
C TYR A 92 -3.35 -22.06 -14.70
N ASP A 93 -2.09 -21.66 -14.52
CA ASP A 93 -1.04 -22.51 -13.99
C ASP A 93 -1.38 -23.02 -12.57
N ASP A 94 -0.90 -24.22 -12.24
CA ASP A 94 -1.16 -24.94 -10.99
C ASP A 94 -0.77 -24.08 -9.77
N LYS A 95 0.36 -23.37 -9.84
CA LYS A 95 0.81 -22.47 -8.76
C LYS A 95 -0.19 -21.33 -8.53
N LYS A 96 -0.70 -20.74 -9.61
CA LYS A 96 -1.66 -19.64 -9.56
C LYS A 96 -2.99 -20.11 -8.97
N LEU A 97 -3.50 -21.26 -9.41
CA LEU A 97 -4.72 -21.86 -8.87
C LEU A 97 -4.57 -22.19 -7.38
N ARG A 98 -3.47 -22.82 -6.98
CA ARG A 98 -3.21 -23.14 -5.57
C ARG A 98 -3.23 -21.89 -4.69
N ASN A 99 -2.61 -20.79 -5.13
CA ASN A 99 -2.61 -19.52 -4.41
C ASN A 99 -3.99 -18.86 -4.35
N ILE A 100 -4.81 -19.00 -5.41
CA ILE A 100 -6.19 -18.50 -5.42
C ILE A 100 -7.04 -19.30 -4.44
N ILE A 101 -7.02 -20.63 -4.54
CA ILE A 101 -7.77 -21.55 -3.66
C ILE A 101 -7.36 -21.35 -2.20
N PHE A 102 -6.07 -21.23 -1.91
CA PHE A 102 -5.58 -20.97 -0.56
C PHE A 102 -6.16 -19.67 0.01
N ARG A 103 -6.18 -18.59 -0.78
CA ARG A 103 -6.77 -17.31 -0.36
C ARG A 103 -8.27 -17.42 -0.16
N LEU A 104 -8.99 -18.06 -1.09
CA LEU A 104 -10.44 -18.24 -1.01
C LEU A 104 -10.85 -19.05 0.22
N ASN A 105 -10.11 -20.12 0.53
CA ASN A 105 -10.31 -20.94 1.72
C ASN A 105 -9.98 -20.16 3.01
N LYS A 106 -8.91 -19.35 2.99
CA LYS A 106 -8.55 -18.48 4.13
C LYS A 106 -9.58 -17.39 4.40
N THR A 107 -10.26 -16.90 3.35
CA THR A 107 -11.37 -15.93 3.47
C THR A 107 -12.73 -16.59 3.65
N GLU A 108 -12.77 -17.91 3.89
CA GLU A 108 -14.00 -18.68 4.14
C GLU A 108 -15.05 -18.57 3.03
N LYS A 109 -14.62 -18.29 1.78
CA LYS A 109 -15.52 -18.22 0.61
C LYS A 109 -15.78 -19.59 -0.02
N ILE A 110 -14.89 -20.53 0.24
CA ILE A 110 -14.97 -21.91 -0.25
C ILE A 110 -14.63 -22.85 0.90
N THR A 111 -15.21 -24.04 0.88
CA THR A 111 -14.90 -25.14 1.79
C THR A 111 -14.31 -26.31 1.01
N ARG A 112 -13.41 -27.04 1.66
CA ARG A 112 -12.82 -28.25 1.08
C ARG A 112 -13.66 -29.45 1.49
N ILE A 113 -14.25 -30.14 0.53
CA ILE A 113 -14.99 -31.40 0.76
C ILE A 113 -14.01 -32.56 0.85
N ASP A 114 -13.06 -32.63 -0.08
CA ASP A 114 -12.12 -33.74 -0.19
C ASP A 114 -10.77 -33.24 -0.75
N ARG A 115 -9.78 -34.13 -0.87
CA ARG A 115 -8.48 -33.80 -1.45
C ARG A 115 -8.64 -33.35 -2.90
N GLY A 116 -8.51 -32.04 -3.12
CA GLY A 116 -8.60 -31.43 -4.45
C GLY A 116 -10.02 -31.13 -4.93
N ARG A 117 -11.05 -31.29 -4.09
CA ARG A 117 -12.44 -30.91 -4.38
C ARG A 117 -12.92 -29.81 -3.42
N TYR A 118 -13.49 -28.76 -4.00
CA TYR A 118 -13.91 -27.55 -3.28
C TYR A 118 -15.35 -27.18 -3.64
N LYS A 119 -16.10 -26.68 -2.66
CA LYS A 119 -17.45 -26.16 -2.82
C LYS A 119 -17.51 -24.73 -2.29
N ALA A 120 -18.45 -23.93 -2.78
CA ALA A 120 -18.70 -22.62 -2.18
C ALA A 120 -19.09 -22.79 -0.71
N ALA A 121 -18.56 -21.92 0.15
CA ALA A 121 -19.06 -21.80 1.51
C ALA A 121 -20.45 -21.15 1.44
N GLU A 122 -21.38 -21.71 2.20
CA GLU A 122 -22.74 -21.15 2.35
C GLU A 122 -22.74 -19.98 3.32
#